data_AF-A0A6A7LWR0-F1
#
_entry.id   AF-A0A6A7LWR0-F1
#
_cell.length_a   1.000
_cell.length_b   1.000
_cell.length_c   1.000
_cell.angle_alpha   90.00
_cell.angle_beta   90.00
_cell.angle_gamma   90.00
#
_symmetry.space_group_name_H-M   'P 1'
#
loop_
_entity.id
_entity.type
_entity.pdbx_description
1 polymer ?
#
loop_
_entity_poly.entity_id
_entity_poly.type
_entity_poly.pdbx_seq_one_letter_code
_entity_poly.pdbx_strand_id
1 'polypeptide(L)'
;MQFLGRLSGAGELACDGEAMGRATFEIDGFRTRTGEVVGSGEIRMIPAELDRAFGRTNLTLTTDDGRVLAVRFSGKRHNASENAAHADITGDLPAAKHWRR
;
A
#
# COMPACT_ATOMS: atom_id res chain seq x y z
N MET A 1 -7.44 14.25 -11.11
CA MET A 1 -7.46 13.67 -9.75
C MET A 1 -7.14 14.77 -8.75
N GLN A 2 -7.75 14.76 -7.57
CA GLN A 2 -7.49 15.76 -6.53
C GLN A 2 -6.68 15.10 -5.40
N PHE A 3 -5.55 15.69 -5.03
CA PHE A 3 -4.77 15.25 -3.87
C PHE A 3 -5.52 15.52 -2.55
N LEU A 4 -5.58 14.50 -1.70
CA LEU A 4 -6.29 14.51 -0.42
C LEU A 4 -5.33 14.68 0.75
N GLY A 5 -4.11 14.13 0.66
CA GLY A 5 -3.13 14.14 1.73
C GLY A 5 -2.28 12.87 1.71
N ARG A 6 -1.46 12.70 2.75
CA ARG A 6 -0.65 11.50 2.94
C ARG A 6 -1.11 10.69 4.15
N LEU A 7 -1.07 9.37 4.01
CA LEU A 7 -1.26 8.39 5.07
C LEU A 7 0.04 7.62 5.24
N SER A 8 0.57 7.58 6.45
CA SER A 8 1.73 6.76 6.78
C SER A 8 1.46 5.92 8.01
N GLY A 9 2.16 4.80 8.11
CA GLY A 9 1.98 3.88 9.22
C GLY A 9 2.73 2.57 9.00
N ALA A 10 2.32 1.57 9.76
CA ALA A 10 2.85 0.22 9.68
C ALA A 10 1.72 -0.80 9.72
N GLY A 11 1.98 -1.99 9.19
CA GLY A 11 1.04 -3.09 9.13
C GLY A 11 1.70 -4.41 8.78
N GLU A 12 0.87 -5.43 8.61
CA GLU A 12 1.29 -6.74 8.09
C GLU A 12 0.80 -6.91 6.66
N LEU A 13 1.73 -7.27 5.76
CA LEU A 13 1.39 -7.60 4.39
C LEU A 13 1.13 -9.11 4.30
N ALA A 14 0.03 -9.48 3.65
CA ALA A 14 -0.32 -10.87 3.37
C ALA A 14 -0.66 -11.05 1.89
N CYS A 15 -0.45 -12.27 1.37
CA CYS A 15 -0.88 -12.69 0.03
C CYS A 15 -1.87 -13.84 0.21
N ASP A 16 -3.10 -13.70 -0.31
CA ASP A 16 -4.14 -14.73 -0.16
C ASP A 16 -4.34 -15.20 1.31
N GLY A 17 -4.09 -14.31 2.27
CA GLY A 17 -4.17 -14.60 3.71
C GLY A 17 -2.91 -15.19 4.35
N GLU A 18 -1.88 -15.53 3.57
CA GLU A 18 -0.58 -15.94 4.09
C GLU A 18 0.29 -14.71 4.40
N ALA A 19 0.74 -14.60 5.65
CA ALA A 19 1.60 -13.50 6.08
C ALA A 19 2.94 -13.49 5.33
N MET A 20 3.24 -12.36 4.69
CA MET A 20 4.49 -12.15 3.94
C MET A 20 5.53 -11.41 4.77
N GLY A 21 5.10 -10.54 5.69
CA GLY A 21 5.99 -9.84 6.60
C GLY A 21 5.44 -8.51 7.10
N ARG A 22 6.25 -7.86 7.94
CA ARG A 22 5.93 -6.54 8.49
C ARG A 22 6.31 -5.45 7.49
N ALA A 23 5.41 -4.50 7.29
CA ALA A 23 5.59 -3.40 6.36
C ALA A 23 5.39 -2.03 7.02
N THR A 24 6.14 -1.03 6.57
CA THR A 24 5.79 0.38 6.74
C THR A 24 5.35 0.96 5.40
N PHE A 25 4.55 2.01 5.43
CA PHE A 25 3.99 2.58 4.21
C PHE A 25 3.89 4.10 4.25
N GLU A 26 3.97 4.69 3.06
CA GLU A 26 3.62 6.07 2.78
C GLU A 26 2.72 6.09 1.56
N ILE A 27 1.47 6.51 1.74
CA ILE A 27 0.41 6.47 0.72
C ILE A 27 -0.12 7.88 0.51
N ASP A 28 -0.01 8.37 -0.71
CA ASP A 28 -0.66 9.60 -1.13
C ASP A 28 -2.08 9.27 -1.61
N GLY A 29 -3.07 9.98 -1.06
CA GLY A 29 -4.48 9.80 -1.35
C GLY A 29 -4.96 10.73 -2.45
N PHE A 30 -5.77 10.20 -3.36
CA PHE A 30 -6.34 10.93 -4.47
C PHE A 30 -7.83 10.66 -4.61
N ARG A 31 -8.60 11.70 -4.91
CA ARG A 31 -10.00 11.58 -5.34
C ARG A 31 -10.08 11.58 -6.86
N THR A 32 -10.70 10.55 -7.43
CA THR A 32 -10.98 10.44 -8.86
C THR A 32 -12.15 11.33 -9.26
N ARG A 33 -12.44 11.42 -10.56
CA ARG A 33 -13.57 12.24 -11.07
C ARG A 33 -14.94 11.62 -10.74
N THR A 34 -14.98 10.31 -10.51
CA THR A 34 -16.17 9.56 -10.05
C THR A 34 -16.42 9.72 -8.55
N GLY A 35 -15.49 10.35 -7.81
CA GLY A 35 -15.58 10.56 -6.37
C GLY A 35 -14.92 9.46 -5.52
N GLU A 36 -14.40 8.41 -6.16
CA GLU A 36 -13.68 7.32 -5.49
C GLU A 36 -12.34 7.81 -4.93
N VAL A 37 -11.94 7.25 -3.79
CA VAL A 37 -10.63 7.47 -3.19
C VAL A 37 -9.72 6.34 -3.60
N VAL A 38 -8.59 6.68 -4.22
CA VAL A 38 -7.51 5.77 -4.57
C VAL A 38 -6.21 6.25 -3.94
N GLY A 39 -5.30 5.34 -3.65
CA GLY A 39 -4.00 5.63 -3.08
C GLY A 39 -2.88 5.21 -4.03
N SER A 40 -1.75 5.90 -3.95
CA SER A 40 -0.49 5.46 -4.55
C SER A 40 0.63 5.79 -3.60
N GLY A 41 1.61 4.91 -3.46
CA GLY A 41 2.60 5.10 -2.43
C GLY A 41 3.77 4.14 -2.50
N GLU A 42 4.55 4.14 -1.44
CA GLU A 42 5.64 3.21 -1.20
C GLU A 42 5.29 2.28 -0.04
N ILE A 43 5.55 0.99 -0.23
CA ILE A 43 5.57 -0.01 0.82
C ILE A 43 7.01 -0.40 1.07
N ARG A 44 7.42 -0.42 2.34
CA ARG A 44 8.76 -0.81 2.78
C ARG A 44 8.72 -2.04 3.67
N MET A 45 9.58 -3.00 3.38
CA MET A 45 9.68 -4.28 4.10
C MET A 45 11.14 -4.73 4.12
N ILE A 46 11.43 -5.84 4.81
CA ILE A 46 12.73 -6.51 4.68
C ILE A 46 12.89 -6.93 3.22
N PRO A 47 14.06 -6.73 2.57
CA PRO A 47 14.22 -7.00 1.14
C PRO A 47 13.82 -8.41 0.71
N ALA A 48 14.15 -9.43 1.52
CA ALA A 48 13.76 -10.81 1.23
C ALA A 48 12.23 -11.06 1.31
N GLU A 49 11.51 -10.33 2.16
CA GLU A 49 10.05 -10.40 2.26
C GLU A 49 9.40 -9.61 1.11
N LEU A 50 9.97 -8.45 0.78
CA LEU A 50 9.52 -7.62 -0.31
C LEU A 50 9.66 -8.33 -1.65
N ASP A 51 10.79 -8.99 -1.89
CA ASP A 51 11.05 -9.78 -3.10
C ASP A 51 10.04 -10.94 -3.24
N ARG A 52 9.67 -11.59 -2.13
CA ARG A 52 8.64 -12.65 -2.11
C ARG A 52 7.24 -12.13 -2.41
N ALA A 53 6.91 -10.94 -1.92
CA ALA A 53 5.62 -10.28 -2.13
C ALA A 53 5.51 -9.60 -3.50
N PHE A 54 6.63 -9.14 -4.07
CA PHE A 54 6.64 -8.41 -5.32
C PHE A 54 6.12 -9.27 -6.48
N GLY A 55 5.27 -8.68 -7.34
CA GLY A 55 4.65 -9.38 -8.46
C GLY A 55 3.52 -10.34 -8.07
N ARG A 56 3.22 -10.53 -6.78
CA ARG A 56 2.03 -11.27 -6.34
C ARG A 56 0.76 -10.45 -6.57
N THR A 57 -0.31 -11.17 -6.84
CA THR A 57 -1.67 -10.64 -6.89
C THR A 57 -2.36 -10.86 -5.53
N ASN A 58 -3.46 -10.16 -5.26
CA ASN A 58 -4.24 -10.32 -4.02
C ASN A 58 -3.47 -9.98 -2.74
N LEU A 59 -2.54 -9.03 -2.83
CA LEU A 59 -1.84 -8.53 -1.65
C LEU A 59 -2.76 -7.65 -0.82
N THR A 60 -2.73 -7.90 0.49
CA THR A 60 -3.52 -7.18 1.46
C THR A 60 -2.62 -6.67 2.57
N LEU A 61 -2.65 -5.37 2.83
CA LEU A 61 -1.96 -4.74 3.95
C LEU A 61 -2.97 -4.49 5.05
N THR A 62 -2.81 -5.19 6.17
CA THR A 62 -3.59 -4.93 7.38
C THR A 62 -2.80 -3.97 8.25
N THR A 63 -3.27 -2.74 8.38
CA THR A 63 -2.62 -1.69 9.16
C THR A 63 -2.82 -1.92 10.67
N ASP A 64 -1.94 -1.34 11.50
CA ASP A 64 -2.07 -1.46 12.96
C ASP A 64 -3.34 -0.83 13.52
N ASP A 65 -3.93 0.16 12.82
CA ASP A 65 -5.24 0.73 13.17
C ASP A 65 -6.42 -0.11 12.66
N GLY A 66 -6.16 -1.30 12.10
CA GLY A 66 -7.15 -2.30 11.73
C GLY A 66 -7.75 -2.14 10.33
N ARG A 67 -7.18 -1.28 9.48
CA ARG A 67 -7.65 -1.11 8.10
C ARG A 67 -7.09 -2.21 7.22
N VAL A 68 -7.86 -2.57 6.21
CA VAL A 68 -7.48 -3.57 5.22
C VAL A 68 -7.37 -2.90 3.86
N LEU A 69 -6.14 -2.74 3.40
CA LEU A 69 -5.81 -2.07 2.15
C LEU A 69 -5.41 -3.12 1.10
N ALA A 70 -6.00 -3.03 -0.09
CA ALA A 70 -5.57 -3.85 -1.22
C ALA A 70 -4.35 -3.19 -1.87
N VAL A 71 -3.26 -3.95 -1.98
CA VAL A 71 -1.97 -3.49 -2.48
C VAL A 71 -1.70 -4.09 -3.86
N ARG A 72 -1.24 -3.27 -4.79
CA ARG A 72 -0.75 -3.75 -6.08
C ARG A 72 0.55 -3.06 -6.43
N PHE A 73 1.67 -3.77 -6.39
CA PHE A 73 2.95 -3.22 -6.81
C PHE A 73 2.91 -2.79 -8.29
N SER A 74 3.32 -1.56 -8.56
CA SER A 74 3.21 -0.93 -9.89
C SER A 74 4.52 -1.01 -10.69
N GLY A 75 5.63 -1.39 -10.04
CA GLY A 75 6.92 -1.60 -10.68
C GLY A 75 6.95 -2.82 -11.61
N LYS A 76 7.72 -2.74 -12.70
CA LYS A 76 7.94 -3.88 -13.61
C LYS A 76 9.08 -4.80 -13.17
N ARG A 77 10.02 -4.28 -12.38
CA ARG A 77 11.19 -4.98 -11.84
C ARG A 77 11.42 -4.45 -10.44
N HIS A 78 11.74 -5.33 -9.52
CA HIS A 78 12.23 -5.00 -8.20
C HIS A 78 13.67 -5.51 -8.08
N ASN A 79 14.55 -4.69 -7.52
CA ASN A 79 15.87 -5.17 -7.15
C ASN A 79 15.74 -5.85 -5.79
N ALA A 80 16.17 -7.11 -5.66
CA ALA A 80 16.10 -7.87 -4.40
C ALA A 80 16.88 -7.23 -3.23
N SER A 81 17.65 -6.18 -3.49
CA SER A 81 18.38 -5.38 -2.49
C SER A 81 17.57 -4.17 -1.99
N GLU A 82 16.51 -3.78 -2.69
CA GLU A 82 15.65 -2.67 -2.32
C GLU A 82 14.69 -3.11 -1.22
N ASN A 83 14.47 -2.20 -0.26
CA ASN A 83 13.54 -2.40 0.84
C ASN A 83 12.24 -1.61 0.63
N ALA A 84 12.04 -1.01 -0.55
CA ALA A 84 10.91 -0.16 -0.88
C ALA A 84 10.40 -0.49 -2.28
N ALA A 85 9.08 -0.52 -2.46
CA ALA A 85 8.44 -0.67 -3.77
C ALA A 85 7.20 0.22 -3.89
N HIS A 86 7.02 0.79 -5.08
CA HIS A 86 5.82 1.56 -5.39
C HIS A 86 4.61 0.65 -5.58
N ALA A 87 3.48 1.06 -5.01
CA ALA A 87 2.22 0.34 -5.11
C ALA A 87 1.03 1.28 -5.32
N ASP A 88 0.09 0.80 -6.14
CA ASP A 88 -1.27 1.31 -6.19
C ASP A 88 -2.03 0.71 -5.00
N ILE A 89 -2.81 1.53 -4.30
CA ILE A 89 -3.56 1.14 -3.10
C ILE A 89 -5.05 1.41 -3.32
N THR A 90 -5.87 0.42 -2.95
CA THR A 90 -7.34 0.52 -2.92
C THR A 90 -7.87 -0.17 -1.66
N GLY A 91 -9.19 -0.35 -1.54
CA GLY A 91 -9.81 -0.97 -0.36
C GLY A 91 -10.26 0.08 0.65
N ASP A 92 -10.03 -0.17 1.95
CA ASP A 92 -10.54 0.66 3.05
C ASP A 92 -9.71 1.95 3.29
N LEU A 93 -9.51 2.71 2.21
CA LEU A 93 -8.87 4.02 2.28
C LEU A 93 -9.76 5.02 3.03
N PRO A 94 -9.18 5.95 3.82
CA PRO A 94 -9.96 6.96 4.53
C PRO A 94 -10.84 7.77 3.57
N ALA A 95 -12.04 8.15 4.03
CA ALA A 95 -12.86 9.12 3.32
C ALA A 95 -12.08 10.44 3.11
N ALA A 96 -12.34 11.15 2.01
CA ALA A 96 -11.61 12.35 1.61
C ALA A 96 -11.41 13.42 2.71
N LYS A 97 -12.36 13.52 3.65
CA LYS A 97 -12.33 14.45 4.80
C LYS A 97 -11.35 14.07 5.93
N HIS A 98 -10.85 12.83 5.95
CA HIS A 98 -9.97 12.30 7.00
C HIS A 98 -8.49 12.31 6.61
N TRP A 99 -8.17 12.72 5.38
CA TRP A 99 -6.79 12.85 4.94
C TRP A 99 -6.19 14.14 5.50
N ARG A 100 -4.93 14.05 5.96
CA ARG A 100 -4.14 15.20 6.43
C ARG A 100 -3.32 15.72 5.25
N ARG A 101 -3.57 16.97 4.85
CA ARG A 101 -2.80 17.67 3.81
C ARG A 101 -1.48 18.19 4.32
#